data_AF-A0AAV4UQY3-F1
#
_entry.id   AF-A0AAV4UQY3-F1
#
_cell.length_a   1.000
_cell.length_b   1.000
_cell.length_c   1.000
_cell.angle_alpha   90.00
_cell.angle_beta   90.00
_cell.angle_gamma   90.00
#
_symmetry.space_group_name_H-M   'P 1'
#
loop_
_entity.id
_entity.type
_entity.pdbx_description
1 polymer ?
#
loop_
_entity_poly.entity_id
_entity_poly.type
_entity_poly.pdbx_seq_one_letter_code
_entity_poly.pdbx_strand_id
1 'polypeptide(L)'
;MSYADFVAAGNLVAEYVLDNPVTQINGYVGIWDFKGFSLRHFLPFCSPKHIILLTTLMQDRFPARFKIAYCVNCKFLMHKAWMIFNPIMKEKFRKRIAIMGSDMSVLHQYLDPSILPVEYGGPITAPEDKGIAQKIIDKEHIVKYNNKFGYV
;
A
#
# COMPACT_ATOMS: atom_id res chain seq x y z
N MET A 1 -0.20 13.15 10.04
CA MET A 1 -0.06 11.69 10.21
C MET A 1 1.37 11.40 10.60
N SER A 2 1.58 10.74 11.74
CA SER A 2 2.91 10.30 12.15
C SER A 2 3.35 9.06 11.37
N TYR A 3 4.63 8.73 11.42
CA TYR A 3 5.14 7.46 10.87
C TYR A 3 4.46 6.24 11.52
N ALA A 4 4.22 6.32 12.83
CA ALA A 4 3.55 5.26 13.58
C ALA A 4 2.11 5.05 13.11
N ASP A 5 1.36 6.15 12.89
CA ASP A 5 -0.01 6.08 12.38
C ASP A 5 -0.05 5.43 10.99
N PHE A 6 0.93 5.76 10.14
CA PHE A 6 1.04 5.18 8.80
C PHE A 6 1.28 3.67 8.84
N VAL A 7 2.23 3.22 9.68
CA VAL A 7 2.51 1.79 9.85
C VAL A 7 1.30 1.07 10.47
N ALA A 8 0.65 1.67 11.47
CA ALA A 8 -0.54 1.10 12.10
C ALA A 8 -1.70 0.95 11.10
N ALA A 9 -1.96 1.96 10.28
CA ALA A 9 -2.97 1.89 9.23
C ALA A 9 -2.64 0.79 8.20
N GLY A 10 -1.37 0.66 7.81
CA GLY A 10 -0.90 -0.42 6.93
C GLY A 10 -1.16 -1.80 7.51
N ASN A 11 -0.90 -2.01 8.80
CA ASN A 11 -1.15 -3.28 9.48
C ASN A 11 -2.65 -3.58 9.60
N LEU A 12 -3.50 -2.58 9.89
CA LEU A 12 -4.95 -2.77 9.91
C LEU A 12 -5.50 -3.19 8.53
N VAL A 13 -5.02 -2.57 7.47
CA VAL A 13 -5.36 -2.95 6.09
C VAL A 13 -4.86 -4.37 5.80
N ALA A 14 -3.65 -4.73 6.27
CA ALA A 14 -3.10 -6.07 6.13
C ALA A 14 -4.04 -7.14 6.69
N GLU A 15 -4.45 -6.96 7.94
CA GLU A 15 -5.32 -7.87 8.68
C GLU A 15 -6.69 -7.99 8.00
N TYR A 16 -7.24 -6.86 7.54
CA TYR A 16 -8.49 -6.88 6.78
C TYR A 16 -8.37 -7.67 5.47
N VAL A 17 -7.30 -7.48 4.71
CA VAL A 17 -7.05 -8.15 3.43
C VAL A 17 -6.79 -9.64 3.62
N LEU A 18 -6.08 -10.00 4.70
CA LEU A 18 -5.74 -11.37 5.05
C LEU A 18 -6.89 -12.18 5.62
N ASP A 19 -7.95 -11.54 6.11
CA ASP A 19 -9.16 -12.23 6.57
C ASP A 19 -9.88 -13.01 5.46
N ASN A 20 -9.61 -12.70 4.19
CA ASN A 20 -10.20 -13.41 3.06
C ASN A 20 -9.33 -14.58 2.57
N PRO A 21 -9.78 -15.86 2.68
CA PRO A 21 -9.02 -17.02 2.23
C PRO A 21 -8.66 -17.00 0.74
N VAL A 22 -9.54 -16.44 -0.10
CA VAL A 22 -9.28 -16.28 -1.53
C VAL A 22 -8.06 -15.39 -1.76
N THR A 23 -7.92 -14.32 -0.97
CA THR A 23 -6.76 -13.43 -1.02
C THR A 23 -5.50 -14.08 -0.47
N GLN A 24 -5.60 -14.92 0.56
CA GLN A 24 -4.45 -15.66 1.08
C GLN A 24 -3.84 -16.58 0.00
N ILE A 25 -4.70 -17.26 -0.78
CA ILE A 25 -4.29 -18.18 -1.86
C ILE A 25 -3.78 -17.39 -3.08
N ASN A 26 -4.59 -16.45 -3.57
CA ASN A 26 -4.34 -15.77 -4.83
C ASN A 26 -3.37 -14.61 -4.69
N GLY A 27 -3.24 -14.00 -3.51
CA GLY A 27 -2.53 -12.76 -3.29
C GLY A 27 -3.36 -11.52 -3.64
N TYR A 28 -2.70 -10.37 -3.59
CA TYR A 28 -3.33 -9.07 -3.86
C TYR A 28 -2.42 -8.19 -4.71
N VAL A 29 -3.06 -7.25 -5.41
CA VAL A 29 -2.42 -6.13 -6.11
C VAL A 29 -2.73 -4.85 -5.36
N GLY A 30 -1.80 -3.90 -5.35
CA GLY A 30 -1.99 -2.58 -4.74
C GLY A 30 -2.01 -1.49 -5.80
N ILE A 31 -2.87 -0.48 -5.65
CA ILE A 31 -2.74 0.80 -6.33
C ILE A 31 -2.27 1.80 -5.29
N TRP A 32 -1.09 2.39 -5.50
CA TRP A 32 -0.55 3.43 -4.63
C TRP A 32 -0.67 4.76 -5.35
N ASP A 33 -1.65 5.56 -4.95
CA ASP A 33 -1.90 6.86 -5.55
C ASP A 33 -1.04 7.94 -4.90
N PHE A 34 -0.18 8.58 -5.71
CA PHE A 34 0.70 9.67 -5.29
C PHE A 34 0.16 11.06 -5.65
N LYS A 35 -1.10 11.16 -6.06
CA LYS A 35 -1.78 12.45 -6.28
C LYS A 35 -1.79 13.26 -4.99
N GLY A 36 -1.25 14.49 -5.06
CA GLY A 36 -1.11 15.36 -3.89
C GLY A 36 0.03 14.98 -2.93
N PHE A 37 0.82 13.94 -3.24
CA PHE A 37 2.00 13.60 -2.44
C PHE A 37 3.06 14.70 -2.52
N SER A 38 3.55 15.14 -1.36
CA SER A 38 4.47 16.28 -1.23
C SER A 38 5.67 15.92 -0.37
N LEU A 39 6.73 16.75 -0.42
CA LEU A 39 7.91 16.58 0.42
C LEU A 39 7.57 16.55 1.92
N ARG A 40 6.55 17.29 2.36
CA ARG A 40 6.10 17.30 3.76
C ARG A 40 5.62 15.91 4.20
N HIS A 41 4.99 15.15 3.29
CA HIS A 41 4.58 13.78 3.55
C HIS A 41 5.76 12.82 3.49
N PHE A 42 6.76 13.08 2.64
CA PHE A 42 7.90 12.19 2.42
C PHE A 42 8.98 12.28 3.50
N LEU A 43 9.34 13.49 3.94
CA LEU A 43 10.47 13.73 4.85
C LEU A 43 10.42 12.92 6.16
N PRO A 44 9.27 12.72 6.82
CA PRO A 44 9.20 11.88 8.03
C PRO A 44 9.66 10.42 7.82
N PHE A 45 9.60 9.92 6.59
CA PHE A 45 9.97 8.55 6.24
C PHE A 45 11.45 8.40 5.86
N CYS A 46 12.18 9.50 5.67
CA CYS A 46 13.55 9.48 5.16
C CYS A 46 14.64 9.19 6.20
N SER A 47 14.28 9.02 7.48
CA SER A 47 15.30 8.64 8.48
C SER A 47 15.80 7.22 8.18
N PRO A 48 17.10 6.90 8.35
CA PRO A 48 17.62 5.56 8.09
C PRO A 48 16.83 4.46 8.81
N LYS A 49 16.46 4.72 10.07
CA LYS A 49 15.62 3.82 10.88
C LYS A 49 14.25 3.56 10.23
N HIS A 50 13.57 4.62 9.78
CA HIS A 50 12.24 4.53 9.17
C HIS A 50 12.28 3.86 7.80
N ILE A 51 13.31 4.12 6.99
CA ILE A 51 13.49 3.48 5.68
C ILE A 51 13.68 1.98 5.85
N ILE A 52 14.60 1.57 6.75
CA ILE A 52 14.87 0.15 7.01
C ILE A 52 13.61 -0.54 7.54
N LEU A 53 12.94 0.08 8.51
CA LEU A 53 11.73 -0.48 9.10
C LEU A 53 10.61 -0.63 8.05
N LEU A 54 10.32 0.41 7.28
CA LEU A 54 9.27 0.37 6.25
C LEU A 54 9.59 -0.68 5.17
N THR A 55 10.82 -0.70 4.68
CA THR A 55 11.24 -1.65 3.64
C THR A 55 11.16 -3.09 4.14
N THR A 56 11.61 -3.34 5.38
CA THR A 56 11.54 -4.67 6.01
C THR A 56 10.09 -5.11 6.22
N LEU A 57 9.22 -4.20 6.69
CA LEU A 57 7.80 -4.49 6.88
C LEU A 57 7.15 -4.93 5.57
N MET A 58 7.33 -4.15 4.51
CA MET A 58 6.65 -4.39 3.22
C MET A 58 7.15 -5.64 2.49
N GLN A 59 8.45 -5.97 2.59
CA GLN A 59 9.03 -7.06 1.81
C GLN A 59 9.21 -8.39 2.56
N ASP A 60 9.35 -8.34 3.90
CA ASP A 60 9.74 -9.50 4.72
C ASP A 60 8.76 -9.84 5.85
N ARG A 61 7.95 -8.90 6.32
CA ARG A 61 7.06 -9.12 7.47
C ARG A 61 5.59 -9.18 7.12
N PHE A 62 5.17 -8.62 6.00
CA PHE A 62 3.77 -8.68 5.58
C PHE A 62 3.37 -10.13 5.23
N PRO A 63 2.46 -10.78 5.99
CA PRO A 63 2.17 -12.21 5.83
C PRO A 63 1.18 -12.48 4.69
N ALA A 64 1.34 -11.81 3.55
CA ALA A 64 0.49 -11.97 2.38
C ALA A 64 1.28 -12.06 1.08
N ARG A 65 0.66 -12.67 0.07
CA ARG A 65 1.25 -12.81 -1.26
C ARG A 65 1.06 -11.53 -2.07
N PHE A 66 1.89 -10.53 -1.79
CA PHE A 66 1.96 -9.31 -2.60
C PHE A 66 2.37 -9.62 -4.05
N LYS A 67 1.54 -9.27 -5.03
CA LYS A 67 1.82 -9.54 -6.44
C LYS A 67 2.54 -8.39 -7.10
N ILE A 68 1.96 -7.20 -7.05
CA ILE A 68 2.48 -5.99 -7.67
C ILE A 68 1.80 -4.75 -7.05
N ALA A 69 2.54 -3.64 -6.95
CA ALA A 69 1.98 -2.31 -6.71
C ALA A 69 2.09 -1.48 -7.98
N TYR A 70 0.99 -0.88 -8.37
CA TYR A 70 0.90 0.14 -9.41
C TYR A 70 0.94 1.51 -8.74
N CYS A 71 2.09 2.19 -8.83
CA CYS A 71 2.25 3.53 -8.31
C CYS A 71 1.76 4.53 -9.35
N VAL A 72 0.58 5.13 -9.17
CA VAL A 72 -0.05 6.04 -10.13
C VAL A 72 0.08 7.50 -9.70
N ASN A 73 -0.12 8.43 -10.64
CA ASN A 73 0.01 9.87 -10.40
C ASN A 73 1.39 10.25 -9.82
N CYS A 74 2.42 9.48 -10.19
CA CYS A 74 3.77 9.69 -9.70
C CYS A 74 4.37 10.96 -10.34
N LYS A 75 4.63 11.98 -9.51
CA LYS A 75 5.44 13.14 -9.90
C LYS A 75 6.93 12.86 -9.72
N PHE A 76 7.78 13.84 -10.03
CA PHE A 76 9.24 13.79 -9.84
C PHE A 76 9.69 13.30 -8.45
N LEU A 77 8.89 13.53 -7.40
CA LEU A 77 9.21 13.09 -6.04
C LEU A 77 9.32 11.56 -5.91
N MET A 78 8.60 10.79 -6.75
CA MET A 78 8.69 9.33 -6.75
C MET A 78 10.09 8.84 -7.15
N HIS A 79 10.73 9.50 -8.12
CA HIS A 79 12.10 9.13 -8.51
C HIS A 79 13.09 9.30 -7.34
N LYS A 80 12.93 10.37 -6.56
CA LYS A 80 13.76 10.59 -5.36
C LYS A 80 13.50 9.53 -4.29
N ALA A 81 12.23 9.21 -4.03
CA ALA A 81 11.89 8.13 -3.13
C ALA A 81 12.50 6.82 -3.61
N TRP A 82 12.33 6.47 -4.88
CA TRP A 82 12.91 5.27 -5.46
C TRP A 82 14.42 5.19 -5.24
N MET A 83 15.18 6.27 -5.50
CA MET A 83 16.63 6.28 -5.27
C MET A 83 17.03 5.98 -3.82
N ILE A 84 16.23 6.40 -2.84
CA ILE A 84 16.49 6.18 -1.41
C ILE A 84 16.16 4.75 -0.99
N PHE A 85 15.02 4.21 -1.45
CA PHE A 85 14.53 2.90 -1.02
C PHE A 85 15.14 1.74 -1.84
N ASN A 86 15.45 1.96 -3.12
CA ASN A 86 15.91 0.93 -4.07
C ASN A 86 17.14 0.12 -3.63
N PRO A 87 18.15 0.70 -2.97
CA PRO A 87 19.31 -0.06 -2.50
C PRO A 87 18.99 -1.07 -1.39
N ILE A 88 17.93 -0.82 -0.61
CA ILE A 88 17.55 -1.64 0.56
C ILE A 88 16.48 -2.68 0.17
N MET A 89 15.73 -2.42 -0.90
CA MET A 89 14.71 -3.32 -1.41
C MET A 89 15.32 -4.58 -2.06
N LYS A 90 14.80 -5.75 -1.67
CA LYS A 90 15.14 -7.02 -2.31
C LYS A 90 14.70 -7.03 -3.77
N GLU A 91 15.46 -7.72 -4.63
CA GLU A 91 15.17 -7.81 -6.07
C GLU A 91 13.74 -8.24 -6.38
N LYS A 92 13.24 -9.27 -5.67
CA LYS A 92 11.86 -9.75 -5.81
C LYS A 92 10.83 -8.65 -5.52
N PHE A 93 11.04 -7.82 -4.51
CA PHE A 93 10.12 -6.73 -4.16
C PHE A 93 10.21 -5.58 -5.16
N ARG A 94 11.43 -5.22 -5.60
CA ARG A 94 11.65 -4.20 -6.64
C ARG A 94 10.93 -4.53 -7.94
N LYS A 95 11.00 -5.79 -8.39
CA LYS A 95 10.31 -6.30 -9.59
C LYS A 95 8.77 -6.25 -9.48
N ARG A 96 8.23 -6.01 -8.28
CA ARG A 96 6.79 -5.92 -8.01
C ARG A 96 6.33 -4.49 -7.80
N ILE A 97 7.14 -3.49 -8.13
CA ILE A 97 6.74 -2.09 -8.11
C ILE A 97 6.76 -1.57 -9.54
N ALA A 98 5.58 -1.24 -10.05
CA ALA A 98 5.38 -0.62 -11.34
C ALA A 98 5.09 0.87 -11.14
N ILE A 99 6.07 1.71 -11.51
CA ILE A 99 5.90 3.16 -11.47
C ILE A 99 5.18 3.60 -12.74
N MET A 100 3.95 4.09 -12.57
CA MET A 100 3.09 4.60 -13.62
C MET A 100 3.01 6.12 -13.55
N GLY A 101 2.74 6.74 -14.70
CA GLY A 101 2.46 8.17 -14.78
C GLY A 101 1.06 8.51 -14.29
N SER A 102 0.53 9.63 -14.80
CA SER A 102 -0.87 10.05 -14.55
C SER A 102 -1.85 9.52 -15.60
N ASP A 103 -1.37 8.79 -16.61
CA ASP A 103 -2.20 8.21 -17.66
C ASP A 103 -2.79 6.87 -17.21
N MET A 104 -4.09 6.88 -16.89
CA MET A 104 -4.80 5.68 -16.43
C MET A 104 -5.02 4.65 -17.53
N SER A 105 -4.91 5.02 -18.82
CA SER A 105 -4.98 4.03 -19.90
C SER A 105 -3.85 2.99 -19.81
N VAL A 106 -2.70 3.39 -19.27
CA VAL A 106 -1.58 2.48 -18.98
C VAL A 106 -1.93 1.52 -17.84
N LEU A 107 -2.61 2.00 -16.79
CA LEU A 107 -3.10 1.14 -15.71
C LEU A 107 -4.10 0.11 -16.24
N HIS A 108 -4.97 0.52 -17.17
CA HIS A 108 -6.01 -0.33 -17.76
C HIS A 108 -5.47 -1.47 -18.63
N GLN A 109 -4.21 -1.41 -19.06
CA GLN A 109 -3.54 -2.54 -19.71
C GLN A 109 -3.27 -3.70 -18.75
N TYR A 110 -3.25 -3.43 -17.44
CA TYR A 110 -2.95 -4.42 -16.40
C TYR A 110 -4.17 -4.77 -15.53
N LEU A 111 -5.10 -3.84 -15.36
CA LEU A 111 -6.31 -4.01 -14.56
C LEU A 111 -7.55 -3.68 -15.39
N ASP A 112 -8.55 -4.56 -15.35
CA ASP A 112 -9.83 -4.32 -16.01
C ASP A 112 -10.51 -3.08 -15.40
N PRO A 113 -10.85 -2.03 -16.19
CA PRO A 113 -11.50 -0.84 -15.67
C PRO A 113 -12.81 -1.12 -14.92
N SER A 114 -13.53 -2.21 -15.24
CA SER A 114 -14.81 -2.56 -14.61
C SER A 114 -14.70 -2.82 -13.10
N ILE A 115 -13.52 -3.18 -12.60
CA ILE A 115 -13.26 -3.43 -11.18
C ILE A 115 -12.64 -2.23 -10.46
N LEU A 116 -12.49 -1.09 -11.14
CA LEU A 116 -11.82 0.09 -10.61
C LEU A 116 -12.80 1.17 -10.12
N PRO A 117 -12.39 1.93 -9.09
CA PRO A 117 -13.03 3.19 -8.74
C PRO A 117 -13.03 4.24 -9.86
N VAL A 118 -13.97 5.18 -9.80
CA VAL A 118 -14.07 6.32 -10.74
C VAL A 118 -12.80 7.17 -10.81
N GLU A 119 -12.06 7.28 -9.70
CA GLU A 119 -10.80 8.02 -9.61
C GLU A 119 -9.69 7.42 -10.49
N TYR A 120 -9.81 6.13 -10.82
CA TYR A 120 -8.90 5.39 -11.68
C TYR A 120 -9.54 5.02 -13.03
N GLY A 121 -10.65 5.66 -13.39
CA GLY A 121 -11.32 5.49 -14.69
C GLY A 121 -12.25 4.28 -14.80
N GLY A 122 -12.67 3.69 -13.68
CA GLY A 122 -13.68 2.63 -13.65
C GLY A 122 -15.08 3.11 -13.27
N PRO A 123 -16.07 2.22 -13.18
CA PRO A 123 -17.46 2.57 -12.91
C PRO A 123 -17.81 2.58 -11.41
N ILE A 124 -16.93 2.07 -10.53
CA ILE A 124 -17.23 1.93 -9.10
C ILE A 124 -17.20 3.32 -8.47
N THR A 125 -18.37 3.88 -8.18
CA THR A 125 -18.47 5.07 -7.34
C THR A 125 -18.12 4.70 -5.91
N ALA A 126 -17.31 5.51 -5.24
CA ALA A 126 -16.98 5.29 -3.84
C ALA A 126 -18.28 5.08 -3.03
N PRO A 127 -18.45 3.97 -2.29
CA PRO A 127 -19.31 4.06 -1.11
C PRO A 127 -18.62 5.10 -0.24
N GLU A 128 -19.33 6.16 0.17
CA GLU A 128 -18.80 7.22 1.04
C GLU A 128 -17.71 6.63 1.96
N ASP A 129 -16.47 7.12 1.85
CA ASP A 129 -15.18 6.56 2.35
C ASP A 129 -15.22 5.83 3.72
N LYS A 130 -16.24 6.12 4.51
CA LYS A 130 -16.59 5.50 5.78
C LYS A 130 -16.85 3.99 5.66
N GLY A 131 -17.42 3.45 4.58
CA GLY A 131 -17.86 2.05 4.56
C GLY A 131 -16.74 1.01 4.76
N ILE A 132 -15.65 1.12 4.01
CA ILE A 132 -14.50 0.19 4.12
C ILE A 132 -13.54 0.63 5.22
N ALA A 133 -13.28 1.94 5.34
CA ALA A 133 -12.42 2.45 6.41
C ALA A 133 -12.98 2.11 7.78
N GLN A 134 -14.29 2.25 8.00
CA GLN A 134 -14.93 1.87 9.26
C GLN A 134 -14.82 0.36 9.49
N LYS A 135 -15.07 -0.48 8.48
CA LYS A 135 -14.87 -1.95 8.61
C LYS A 135 -13.44 -2.33 9.01
N ILE A 136 -12.44 -1.61 8.52
CA ILE A 136 -11.04 -1.83 8.88
C ILE A 136 -10.79 -1.36 10.32
N ILE A 137 -11.27 -0.17 10.69
CA ILE A 137 -11.14 0.40 12.04
C ILE A 137 -11.86 -0.47 13.07
N ASP A 138 -13.03 -1.02 12.72
CA ASP A 138 -13.80 -1.91 13.58
C ASP A 138 -13.01 -3.17 13.93
N LYS A 139 -12.00 -3.57 13.13
CA LYS A 139 -11.08 -4.68 13.43
C LYS A 139 -9.89 -4.29 14.31
N GLU A 140 -9.72 -3.02 14.66
CA GLU A 140 -8.58 -2.56 15.47
C GLU A 140 -8.47 -3.31 16.81
N HIS A 141 -9.60 -3.66 17.42
CA HIS A 141 -9.61 -4.44 18.67
C HIS A 141 -8.99 -5.83 18.51
N ILE A 142 -9.17 -6.48 17.34
CA ILE A 142 -8.59 -7.78 17.01
C ILE A 142 -7.07 -7.64 16.89
N VAL A 143 -6.60 -6.60 16.18
CA VAL A 143 -5.17 -6.33 16.03
C VAL A 143 -4.52 -6.05 17.39
N LYS A 144 -5.17 -5.26 18.25
CA LYS A 144 -4.72 -5.02 19.63
C LYS A 144 -4.68 -6.30 20.47
N TYR A 145 -5.61 -7.23 20.25
CA TYR A 145 -5.61 -8.54 20.91
C TYR A 145 -4.46 -9.43 20.41
N ASN A 146 -4.30 -9.56 19.10
CA ASN A 146 -3.26 -10.38 18.45
C ASN A 146 -1.84 -9.92 18.82
N ASN A 147 -1.64 -8.61 18.95
CA ASN A 147 -0.37 -8.02 19.41
C ASN A 147 0.07 -8.54 20.79
N LYS A 148 -0.86 -8.95 21.67
CA LYS A 148 -0.53 -9.54 22.99
C LYS A 148 0.23 -10.87 22.87
N PHE A 149 0.07 -11.57 21.76
CA PHE A 149 0.69 -12.86 21.47
C PHE A 149 1.88 -12.74 20.50
N GLY A 150 2.27 -11.51 20.13
CA GLY A 150 3.39 -11.27 19.23
C GLY A 150 3.07 -11.46 17.74
N TYR A 151 1.80 -11.58 17.37
CA TYR A 151 1.37 -11.43 15.98
C TYR A 151 1.45 -9.93 15.63
N VAL A 152 2.26 -9.58 14.63
CA VAL A 152 2.51 -8.21 14.14
C VAL A 152 2.38 -8.19 12.63
#